data_AF-K1YSL0-F1
#
_entry.id   AF-K1YSL0-F1
#
_cell.length_a   1.000
_cell.length_b   1.000
_cell.length_c   1.000
_cell.angle_alpha   90.00
_cell.angle_beta   90.00
_cell.angle_gamma   90.00
#
_symmetry.space_group_name_H-M   'P 1'
#
loop_
_entity.id
_entity.type
_entity.pdbx_description
1 polymer ?
#
loop_
_entity_poly.entity_id
_entity_poly.type
_entity_poly.pdbx_seq_one_letter_code
_entity_poly.pdbx_strand_id
1 'polypeptide(L)' 'KALLEDILSIYERDNTFSWDMQPDGRYVRRKPAAGEEPLTAQRHFASFTR' A
#
# COMPACT_ATOMS: atom_id res chain seq x y z
N LYS A 1 15.92 13.39 0.07
CA LYS A 1 15.69 12.03 0.61
C LYS A 1 14.30 11.91 1.25
N ALA A 2 13.88 12.84 2.11
CA ALA A 2 12.57 12.83 2.79
C ALA A 2 11.35 12.50 1.88
N LEU A 3 11.20 13.20 0.75
CA LEU A 3 10.07 12.97 -0.16
C LEU A 3 9.96 11.52 -0.69
N LEU A 4 11.10 10.87 -0.95
CA LEU A 4 11.09 9.49 -1.41
C LEU A 4 10.58 8.55 -0.31
N GLU A 5 11.06 8.73 0.93
CA GLU A 5 10.62 7.95 2.08
C GLU A 5 9.12 8.15 2.34
N ASP A 6 8.63 9.38 2.22
CA ASP A 6 7.20 9.69 2.36
C ASP A 6 6.37 8.94 1.31
N ILE A 7 6.79 8.94 0.05
CA ILE A 7 6.13 8.22 -1.04
C ILE A 7 6.16 6.71 -0.79
N LEU A 8 7.32 6.15 -0.45
CA LEU A 8 7.49 4.73 -0.19
C LEU A 8 6.63 4.29 1.01
N SER A 9 6.53 5.10 2.06
CA SER A 9 5.70 4.78 3.23
C SER A 9 4.22 4.57 2.88
N ILE A 10 3.70 5.26 1.87
CA ILE A 10 2.32 5.07 1.40
C ILE A 10 2.19 3.75 0.63
N TYR A 11 3.15 3.40 -0.23
CA TYR A 11 3.17 2.11 -0.91
C TYR A 11 3.29 0.94 0.07
N GLU A 12 4.12 1.08 1.09
CA GLU A 12 4.31 0.09 2.15
C GLU A 12 3.06 -0.09 3.02
N ARG A 13 2.19 0.92 3.10
CA ARG A 13 0.93 0.87 3.87
C ARG A 13 -0.28 0.50 3.02
N ASP A 14 -0.16 0.41 1.70
CA ASP A 14 -1.26 -0.04 0.85
C ASP A 14 -1.70 -1.43 1.30
N ASN A 15 -2.92 -1.49 1.83
CA ASN A 15 -3.53 -2.68 2.41
C ASN A 15 -4.64 -3.23 1.51
N THR A 16 -4.71 -2.79 0.24
CA THR A 16 -5.78 -3.16 -0.69
C THR A 16 -5.28 -3.80 -1.99
N PHE A 17 -4.14 -3.37 -2.52
CA PHE A 17 -3.58 -3.83 -3.80
C PHE A 17 -2.16 -4.38 -3.69
N SER A 18 -1.47 -4.17 -2.58
CA SER A 18 -0.16 -4.80 -2.34
C SER A 18 -0.28 -6.31 -2.14
N TRP A 19 0.76 -7.03 -2.56
CA TRP A 19 0.91 -8.47 -2.39
C TRP A 19 2.19 -8.76 -1.62
N ASP A 20 2.08 -9.53 -0.54
CA ASP A 20 3.21 -9.98 0.24
C ASP A 20 3.66 -11.35 -0.24
N MET A 21 4.93 -11.44 -0.64
CA MET A 21 5.59 -12.72 -0.89
C MET A 21 5.86 -13.43 0.44
N GLN A 22 5.32 -14.63 0.57
CA GLN A 22 5.53 -15.49 1.73
C GLN A 22 6.84 -16.28 1.58
N PRO A 23 7.41 -16.82 2.68
CA PRO A 23 8.63 -17.64 2.62
C PRO A 23 8.50 -18.90 1.75
N ASP A 24 7.28 -19.40 1.53
CA ASP A 24 6.99 -20.55 0.66
C ASP A 24 6.86 -20.17 -0.83
N GLY A 25 7.10 -18.89 -1.18
CA GLY A 25 7.03 -18.36 -2.53
C GLY A 25 5.61 -18.03 -3.01
N ARG A 26 4.58 -18.25 -2.19
CA ARG A 26 3.22 -17.81 -2.52
C ARG A 26 3.09 -16.30 -2.31
N TYR A 27 2.22 -15.68 -3.09
CA TYR A 27 1.86 -14.28 -2.91
C TYR A 27 0.47 -14.19 -2.29
N VAL A 28 0.35 -13.42 -1.21
CA VAL A 28 -0.92 -13.15 -0.55
C VAL A 28 -1.24 -11.68 -0.71
N ARG A 29 -2.40 -11.39 -1.30
CA ARG A 29 -2.87 -10.02 -1.43
C ARG A 29 -3.27 -9.47 -0.05
N ARG A 30 -2.76 -8.29 0.30
CA ARG A 30 -3.19 -7.57 1.48
C ARG A 30 -4.66 -7.20 1.38
N LYS A 31 -5.31 -7.23 2.54
CA LYS A 31 -6.67 -6.76 2.74
C LYS A 31 -6.68 -5.93 4.03
N PRO A 32 -7.52 -4.89 4.13
CA PRO A 32 -7.62 -4.13 5.37
C PRO A 32 -8.03 -5.06 6.52
N ALA A 33 -7.43 -4.88 7.69
CA ALA A 33 -7.86 -5.57 8.89
C ALA A 33 -9.25 -5.08 9.33
N ALA A 34 -9.89 -5.82 10.25
CA ALA A 34 -11.18 -5.40 10.81
C ALA A 34 -11.04 -4.05 11.53
N GLY A 35 -11.80 -3.04 11.08
CA GLY A 35 -11.75 -1.68 11.60
C GLY A 35 -10.63 -0.80 11.03
N GLU A 36 -9.83 -1.31 10.09
CA GLU A 36 -8.81 -0.53 9.39
C GLU A 36 -9.39 0.12 8.13
N GLU A 37 -9.07 1.38 7.92
CA GLU A 37 -9.46 2.08 6.69
C GLU A 37 -8.71 1.52 5.47
N PRO A 38 -9.39 1.35 4.32
CA PRO A 38 -8.74 0.91 3.10
C PRO A 38 -7.83 2.01 2.54
N LEU A 39 -6.55 1.68 2.36
CA LEU A 39 -5.56 2.52 1.69
C LEU A 39 -5.15 1.91 0.36
N THR A 40 -5.34 2.67 -0.72
CA THR A 40 -4.83 2.37 -2.06
C THR A 40 -3.85 3.46 -2.47
N ALA A 41 -2.57 3.12 -2.63
CA ALA A 41 -1.51 4.08 -2.93
C ALA A 41 -1.77 4.83 -4.25
N GLN A 42 -2.22 4.14 -5.30
CA GLN A 42 -2.52 4.78 -6.59
C GLN A 42 -3.64 5.82 -6.49
N ARG A 43 -4.71 5.53 -5.74
CA ARG A 43 -5.81 6.50 -5.52
C ARG A 43 -5.34 7.67 -4.66
N HIS A 44 -4.52 7.40 -3.65
CA HIS A 44 -3.93 8.42 -2.81
C HIS A 44 -3.14 9.44 -3.65
N PHE A 45 -2.21 8.97 -4.49
CA PHE A 45 -1.39 9.87 -5.32
C PHE A 45 -2.16 10.50 -6.49
N ALA A 46 -3.11 9.79 -7.10
CA ALA A 46 -3.97 10.35 -8.15
C ALA A 46 -4.82 11.54 -7.66
N SER A 47 -5.07 11.64 -6.34
CA SER A 47 -5.79 12.77 -5.76
C SER A 47 -4.98 14.09 -5.78
N PHE A 48 -3.66 14.02 -5.95
CA PHE A 48 -2.77 15.18 -5.99
C PHE A 48 -2.64 15.81 -7.37
N THR A 49 -2.99 15.07 -8.42
CA THR A 49 -3.07 15.60 -9.78
C THR A 49 -4.45 16.20 -10.00
N ARG A 50 -4.63 17.46 -9.58
CA ARG A 50 -5.68 18.33 -10.09
C ARG A 50 -5.14 19.16 -11.25
#